data_AF-A0A839FEG6-F1
#
_entry.id   AF-A0A839FEG6-F1
#
_cell.length_a   1.000
_cell.length_b   1.000
_cell.length_c   1.000
_cell.angle_alpha   90.00
_cell.angle_beta   90.00
_cell.angle_gamma   90.00
#
_symmetry.space_group_name_H-M   'P 1'
#
loop_
_entity.id
_entity.type
_entity.pdbx_description
1 polymer ?
#
loop_
_entity_poly.entity_id
_entity_poly.type
_entity_poly.pdbx_seq_one_letter_code
_entity_poly.pdbx_strand_id
1 'polypeptide(L)'
;MPERRLQQPGPAMAERFESFAGIGRTFSFELQPGLSINEAIARPLVAANMRAAALVIEGGALAPFHYLMPALSADNLHAAWYSDTFSPPGETQLERGNVTFGERDGAPFIHCHATWIEPDGRHCAGHILPHETIVSQPIRATAWGVEEIRMVSEPDAETAFTIFHPVPFKEPSGNAAGPRTIIARVRPNEDIIGALEVICRKHGFAGAHFRGGVGSLIGARYLDGTRVDDIATEVFITGGFVSADASKTSVEITMVDTKGGITRGELVRGDNPVCITFELCLEEA
;
A
#
# COMPACT_ATOMS: atom_id res chain seq x y z
N MET A 1 -8.80 17.18 -21.82
CA MET A 1 -9.02 15.75 -21.53
C MET A 1 -10.20 15.68 -20.58
N PRO A 2 -11.12 14.71 -20.71
CA PRO A 2 -12.12 14.47 -19.66
C PRO A 2 -11.39 14.16 -18.34
N GLU A 3 -11.96 14.60 -17.22
CA GLU A 3 -11.44 14.37 -15.88
C GLU A 3 -11.39 12.86 -15.59
N ARG A 4 -10.24 12.35 -15.16
CA ARG A 4 -10.09 10.94 -14.74
C ARG A 4 -10.68 10.79 -13.34
N ARG A 5 -11.96 10.46 -13.30
CA ARG A 5 -12.74 10.35 -12.07
C ARG A 5 -13.63 9.12 -12.15
N LEU A 6 -13.72 8.40 -11.04
CA LEU A 6 -14.55 7.22 -10.88
C LEU A 6 -15.66 7.52 -9.87
N GLN A 7 -16.91 7.22 -10.26
CA GLN A 7 -18.04 7.35 -9.34
C GLN A 7 -18.04 6.18 -8.37
N GLN A 8 -17.85 6.48 -7.10
CA GLN A 8 -17.93 5.50 -6.01
C GLN A 8 -19.41 5.23 -5.63
N PRO A 9 -19.75 4.06 -5.07
CA PRO A 9 -21.14 3.71 -4.72
C PRO A 9 -21.75 4.64 -3.68
N GLY A 10 -20.95 5.06 -2.71
CA GLY A 10 -21.38 5.93 -1.63
C GLY A 10 -21.10 7.40 -1.87
N PRO A 11 -21.59 8.27 -0.96
CA PRO A 11 -21.29 9.69 -1.01
C PRO A 11 -19.79 9.92 -0.74
N ALA A 12 -19.20 10.84 -1.50
CA ALA A 12 -17.83 11.25 -1.25
C ALA A 12 -17.71 11.90 0.13
N MET A 13 -16.73 11.45 0.93
CA MET A 13 -16.41 12.09 2.20
C MET A 13 -15.80 13.49 1.99
N ALA A 14 -16.12 14.44 2.87
CA ALA A 14 -15.61 15.81 2.77
C ALA A 14 -14.10 15.88 3.03
N GLU A 15 -13.60 15.15 4.03
CA GLU A 15 -12.17 14.97 4.24
C GLU A 15 -11.65 13.96 3.20
N ARG A 16 -10.59 14.30 2.47
CA ARG A 16 -10.09 13.48 1.35
C ARG A 16 -8.84 12.64 1.67
N PHE A 17 -8.28 12.82 2.85
CA PHE A 17 -7.21 11.99 3.39
C PHE A 17 -7.27 11.96 4.91
N GLU A 18 -6.85 10.85 5.51
CA GLU A 18 -6.64 10.70 6.94
C GLU A 18 -5.14 10.62 7.18
N SER A 19 -4.61 11.34 8.17
CA SER A 19 -3.17 11.31 8.44
C SER A 19 -2.85 11.73 9.86
N PHE A 20 -1.99 10.95 10.50
CA PHE A 20 -1.51 11.15 11.86
C PHE A 20 0.01 10.93 11.90
N ALA A 21 0.69 11.58 12.84
CA ALA A 21 2.14 11.44 13.03
C ALA A 21 2.45 10.82 14.40
N GLY A 22 3.40 9.89 14.41
CA GLY A 22 3.96 9.27 15.60
C GLY A 22 5.48 9.27 15.57
N ILE A 23 6.10 8.54 16.50
CA ILE A 23 7.56 8.38 16.53
C ILE A 23 7.91 7.02 15.94
N GLY A 24 8.57 7.05 14.80
CA GLY A 24 8.91 5.88 13.99
C GLY A 24 9.98 5.00 14.63
N ARG A 25 9.86 3.69 14.43
CA ARG A 25 10.87 2.68 14.71
C ARG A 25 11.07 1.80 13.48
N THR A 26 12.33 1.50 13.19
CA THR A 26 12.71 0.65 12.05
C THR A 26 13.15 -0.73 12.54
N PHE A 27 12.70 -1.76 11.84
CA PHE A 27 13.01 -3.16 12.14
C PHE A 27 13.43 -3.87 10.86
N SER A 28 14.42 -4.76 10.97
CA SER A 28 14.75 -5.70 9.90
C SER A 28 14.67 -7.11 10.44
N PHE A 29 14.00 -7.99 9.71
CA PHE A 29 13.81 -9.40 10.08
C PHE A 29 13.56 -10.25 8.83
N GLU A 30 13.53 -11.56 9.01
CA GLU A 30 13.20 -12.51 7.96
C GLU A 30 11.88 -13.19 8.25
N LEU A 31 10.99 -13.24 7.26
CA LEU A 31 9.78 -14.05 7.29
C LEU A 31 10.21 -15.51 7.18
N GLN A 32 9.95 -16.28 8.23
CA GLN A 32 10.40 -17.67 8.30
C GLN A 32 9.47 -18.60 7.51
N PRO A 33 10.00 -19.63 6.83
CA PRO A 33 9.19 -20.62 6.15
C PRO A 33 8.17 -21.33 7.05
N GLY A 34 7.07 -21.78 6.44
CA GLY A 34 6.02 -22.57 7.09
C GLY A 34 4.93 -21.74 7.78
N LEU A 35 4.99 -20.41 7.71
CA LEU A 35 3.96 -19.51 8.23
C LEU A 35 3.23 -18.82 7.07
N SER A 36 1.96 -18.46 7.29
CA SER A 36 1.30 -17.50 6.40
C SER A 36 2.08 -16.19 6.37
N ILE A 37 2.06 -15.48 5.23
CA ILE A 37 2.74 -14.18 5.12
C ILE A 37 2.19 -13.19 6.16
N ASN A 38 0.88 -13.24 6.45
CA ASN A 38 0.28 -12.45 7.54
C ASN A 38 0.94 -12.75 8.89
N GLU A 39 1.02 -14.03 9.26
CA GLU A 39 1.55 -14.44 10.55
C GLU A 39 3.07 -14.17 10.66
N ALA A 40 3.82 -14.41 9.59
CA ALA A 40 5.26 -14.19 9.56
C ALA A 40 5.62 -12.71 9.77
N ILE A 41 4.78 -11.79 9.26
CA ILE A 41 4.92 -10.34 9.47
C ILE A 41 4.37 -9.92 10.84
N ALA A 42 3.21 -10.42 11.23
CA ALA A 42 2.51 -9.98 12.43
C ALA A 42 3.27 -10.32 13.71
N ARG A 43 3.83 -11.53 13.82
CA ARG A 43 4.53 -11.99 15.04
C ARG A 43 5.62 -11.01 15.53
N PRO A 44 6.63 -10.63 14.72
CA PRO A 44 7.67 -9.70 15.16
C PRO A 44 7.13 -8.30 15.44
N LEU A 45 6.16 -7.81 14.68
CA LEU A 45 5.60 -6.46 14.87
C LEU A 45 4.74 -6.36 16.14
N VAL A 46 3.92 -7.37 16.42
CA VAL A 46 3.15 -7.46 17.67
C VAL A 46 4.08 -7.57 18.87
N ALA A 47 5.13 -8.40 18.79
CA ALA A 47 6.14 -8.52 19.85
C ALA A 47 6.88 -7.19 20.10
N ALA A 48 7.02 -6.35 19.07
CA ALA A 48 7.59 -5.01 19.17
C ALA A 48 6.59 -3.92 19.62
N ASN A 49 5.34 -4.29 19.90
CA ASN A 49 4.21 -3.40 20.23
C ASN A 49 3.79 -2.44 19.11
N MET A 50 4.09 -2.76 17.85
CA MET A 50 3.62 -1.96 16.72
C MET A 50 2.11 -2.13 16.52
N ARG A 51 1.46 -1.07 16.07
CA ARG A 51 0.01 -1.00 15.81
C ARG A 51 -0.34 -0.47 14.42
N ALA A 52 0.59 0.26 13.81
CA ALA A 52 0.60 0.58 12.40
C ALA A 52 2.04 0.45 11.90
N ALA A 53 2.23 -0.16 10.75
CA ALA A 53 3.53 -0.19 10.09
C ALA A 53 3.38 -0.32 8.57
N ALA A 54 4.36 0.20 7.84
CA ALA A 54 4.60 -0.20 6.47
C ALA A 54 5.87 -1.06 6.38
N LEU A 55 5.90 -1.98 5.42
CA LEU A 55 7.05 -2.83 5.18
C LEU A 55 7.42 -2.84 3.71
N VAL A 56 8.70 -3.03 3.46
CA VAL A 56 9.24 -3.52 2.19
C VAL A 56 9.69 -4.96 2.40
N ILE A 57 9.21 -5.86 1.54
CA ILE A 57 9.58 -7.28 1.52
C ILE A 57 10.31 -7.60 0.21
N GLU A 58 11.39 -8.38 0.26
CA GLU A 58 12.26 -8.63 -0.90
C GLU A 58 12.89 -10.02 -0.88
N GLY A 59 12.89 -10.67 -2.05
CA GLY A 59 13.43 -12.01 -2.25
C GLY A 59 12.65 -13.09 -1.52
N GLY A 60 13.15 -14.33 -1.56
CA GLY A 60 12.48 -15.48 -0.98
C GLY A 60 11.36 -16.03 -1.87
N ALA A 61 10.55 -16.91 -1.30
CA ALA A 61 9.60 -17.71 -2.07
C ALA A 61 8.32 -18.00 -1.29
N LEU A 62 7.25 -18.26 -2.04
CA LEU A 62 5.90 -18.51 -1.52
C LEU A 62 5.35 -19.82 -2.10
N ALA A 63 4.85 -20.71 -1.24
CA ALA A 63 4.18 -21.96 -1.62
C ALA A 63 3.38 -22.58 -0.44
N PRO A 64 2.06 -22.85 -0.57
CA PRO A 64 1.19 -22.41 -1.66
C PRO A 64 1.11 -20.87 -1.75
N PHE A 65 0.82 -20.38 -2.95
CA PHE A 65 0.72 -18.95 -3.25
C PHE A 65 -0.66 -18.63 -3.83
N HIS A 66 -1.31 -17.61 -3.27
CA HIS A 66 -2.64 -17.17 -3.68
C HIS A 66 -2.70 -15.65 -3.78
N TYR A 67 -3.28 -15.16 -4.87
CA TYR A 67 -3.35 -13.72 -5.13
C TYR A 67 -4.61 -13.32 -5.90
N LEU A 68 -4.88 -12.03 -5.92
CA LEU A 68 -5.95 -11.37 -6.65
C LEU A 68 -5.37 -10.35 -7.64
N MET A 69 -6.07 -10.14 -8.74
CA MET A 69 -5.80 -9.09 -9.73
C MET A 69 -6.85 -8.00 -9.64
N PRO A 70 -6.54 -6.75 -10.03
CA PRO A 70 -7.58 -5.74 -10.22
C PRO A 70 -8.54 -6.21 -11.31
N ALA A 71 -9.83 -5.98 -11.11
CA ALA A 71 -10.88 -6.36 -12.03
C ALA A 71 -11.97 -5.29 -12.12
N LEU A 72 -12.78 -5.38 -13.16
CA LEU A 72 -14.02 -4.61 -13.26
C LEU A 72 -15.07 -5.24 -12.35
N SER A 73 -15.86 -4.40 -11.66
CA SER A 73 -16.96 -4.92 -10.87
C SER A 73 -18.07 -5.49 -11.76
N ALA A 74 -18.65 -6.61 -11.32
CA ALA A 74 -19.82 -7.24 -11.92
C ALA A 74 -21.06 -7.21 -11.01
N ASP A 75 -20.95 -6.63 -9.80
CA ASP A 75 -21.99 -6.73 -8.78
C ASP A 75 -22.97 -5.55 -8.73
N ASN A 76 -22.83 -4.60 -9.67
CA ASN A 76 -23.60 -3.35 -9.77
C ASN A 76 -23.52 -2.43 -8.54
N LEU A 77 -22.59 -2.69 -7.63
CA LEU A 77 -22.34 -1.86 -6.46
C LEU A 77 -20.97 -1.20 -6.57
N HIS A 78 -19.90 -1.98 -6.65
CA HIS A 78 -18.55 -1.45 -6.58
C HIS A 78 -18.10 -0.81 -7.90
N ALA A 79 -17.23 0.20 -7.80
CA ALA A 79 -16.68 0.89 -8.96
C ALA A 79 -15.49 0.16 -9.61
N ALA A 80 -14.81 -0.67 -8.83
CA ALA A 80 -13.75 -1.60 -9.20
C ALA A 80 -13.86 -2.83 -8.29
N TRP A 81 -13.22 -3.95 -8.63
CA TRP A 81 -13.28 -5.17 -7.82
C TRP A 81 -11.97 -5.96 -7.90
N TYR A 82 -11.93 -7.08 -7.19
CA TYR A 82 -10.89 -8.09 -7.34
C TYR A 82 -11.33 -9.19 -8.31
N SER A 83 -10.38 -9.81 -9.00
CA SER A 83 -10.62 -11.03 -9.79
C SER A 83 -11.02 -12.21 -8.90
N ASP A 84 -11.32 -13.35 -9.53
CA ASP A 84 -11.22 -14.64 -8.84
C ASP A 84 -9.80 -14.89 -8.31
N THR A 85 -9.67 -15.78 -7.33
CA THR A 85 -8.37 -16.15 -6.76
C THR A 85 -7.52 -16.95 -7.75
N PHE A 86 -6.31 -16.48 -8.01
CA PHE A 86 -5.29 -17.23 -8.73
C PHE A 86 -4.43 -18.05 -7.77
N SER A 87 -4.09 -19.26 -8.18
CA SER A 87 -3.34 -20.24 -7.36
C SER A 87 -2.33 -21.00 -8.23
N PRO A 88 -1.24 -20.35 -8.69
CA PRO A 88 -0.25 -21.01 -9.55
C PRO A 88 0.35 -22.23 -8.83
N PRO A 89 0.55 -23.36 -9.54
CA PRO A 89 1.09 -24.56 -8.93
C PRO A 89 2.60 -24.44 -8.75
N GLY A 90 3.12 -24.80 -7.59
CA GLY A 90 4.56 -24.80 -7.31
C GLY A 90 5.01 -23.61 -6.48
N GLU A 91 6.31 -23.31 -6.54
CA GLU A 91 6.94 -22.27 -5.72
C GLU A 91 7.15 -20.98 -6.53
N THR A 92 6.55 -19.90 -6.05
CA THR A 92 6.62 -18.58 -6.69
C THR A 92 7.71 -17.73 -6.04
N GLN A 93 8.59 -17.13 -6.84
CA GLN A 93 9.67 -16.29 -6.36
C GLN A 93 9.23 -14.85 -6.15
N LEU A 94 9.25 -14.37 -4.92
CA LEU A 94 8.95 -12.99 -4.60
C LEU A 94 10.13 -12.11 -5.04
N GLU A 95 9.86 -11.06 -5.82
CA GLU A 95 10.89 -10.09 -6.17
C GLU A 95 10.93 -8.97 -5.13
N ARG A 96 9.84 -8.20 -5.03
CA ARG A 96 9.67 -7.09 -4.10
C ARG A 96 8.20 -6.79 -3.87
N GLY A 97 7.85 -6.32 -2.68
CA GLY A 97 6.52 -5.80 -2.40
C GLY A 97 6.50 -4.79 -1.25
N ASN A 98 5.38 -4.09 -1.14
CA ASN A 98 5.06 -3.30 0.04
C ASN A 98 3.91 -3.95 0.81
N VAL A 99 3.91 -3.73 2.11
CA VAL A 99 2.89 -4.23 3.02
C VAL A 99 2.44 -3.12 3.95
N THR A 100 1.13 -2.95 4.12
CA THR A 100 0.55 -2.26 5.26
C THR A 100 0.22 -3.28 6.34
N PHE A 101 0.65 -3.03 7.57
CA PHE A 101 0.34 -3.82 8.74
C PHE A 101 -0.56 -3.04 9.70
N GLY A 102 -1.59 -3.72 10.19
CA GLY A 102 -2.55 -3.19 11.15
C GLY A 102 -3.39 -4.31 11.75
N GLU A 103 -4.67 -4.04 11.93
CA GLU A 103 -5.64 -5.02 12.41
C GLU A 103 -6.94 -5.01 11.62
N ARG A 104 -7.63 -6.15 11.64
CA ARG A 104 -9.00 -6.34 11.16
C ARG A 104 -9.72 -7.21 12.17
N ASP A 105 -10.94 -6.83 12.54
CA ASP A 105 -11.76 -7.59 13.51
C ASP A 105 -11.00 -7.90 14.83
N GLY A 106 -10.13 -6.99 15.27
CA GLY A 106 -9.32 -7.13 16.49
C GLY A 106 -8.13 -8.10 16.38
N ALA A 107 -7.84 -8.64 15.20
CA ALA A 107 -6.71 -9.51 14.93
C ALA A 107 -5.68 -8.86 13.99
N PRO A 108 -4.38 -9.19 14.09
CA PRO A 108 -3.37 -8.68 13.16
C PRO A 108 -3.67 -9.05 11.71
N PHE A 109 -3.65 -8.05 10.84
CA PHE A 109 -3.96 -8.19 9.42
C PHE A 109 -3.01 -7.35 8.56
N ILE A 110 -2.78 -7.78 7.31
CA ILE A 110 -1.95 -7.05 6.35
C ILE A 110 -2.66 -6.81 5.02
N HIS A 111 -2.19 -5.79 4.30
CA HIS A 111 -2.51 -5.54 2.89
C HIS A 111 -1.19 -5.53 2.11
N CYS A 112 -1.04 -6.41 1.12
CA CYS A 112 0.25 -6.62 0.44
C CYS A 112 0.11 -6.61 -1.08
N HIS A 113 0.86 -5.71 -1.73
CA HIS A 113 1.08 -5.73 -3.18
C HIS A 113 2.55 -6.01 -3.47
N ALA A 114 2.80 -6.83 -4.49
CA ALA A 114 4.15 -7.25 -4.84
C ALA A 114 4.31 -7.56 -6.34
N THR A 115 5.56 -7.76 -6.76
CA THR A 115 5.91 -8.47 -8.00
C THR A 115 6.59 -9.80 -7.67
N TRP A 116 6.42 -10.77 -8.57
CA TRP A 116 6.95 -12.12 -8.42
C TRP A 116 7.15 -12.81 -9.77
N ILE A 117 7.86 -13.94 -9.74
CA ILE A 117 8.07 -14.83 -10.89
C ILE A 117 7.41 -16.17 -10.57
N GLU A 118 6.44 -16.57 -11.38
CA GLU A 118 5.78 -17.88 -11.27
C GLU A 118 6.68 -19.03 -11.77
N PRO A 119 6.36 -20.30 -11.46
CA PRO A 119 7.18 -21.46 -11.84
C PRO A 119 7.43 -21.63 -13.34
N ASP A 120 6.58 -21.07 -14.20
CA ASP A 120 6.74 -21.05 -15.66
C ASP A 120 7.67 -19.93 -16.16
N GLY A 121 8.20 -19.10 -15.25
CA GLY A 121 9.06 -17.95 -15.53
C GLY A 121 8.31 -16.66 -15.82
N ARG A 122 6.97 -16.63 -15.70
CA ARG A 122 6.17 -15.44 -15.96
C ARG A 122 6.31 -14.43 -14.82
N HIS A 123 6.68 -13.19 -15.17
CA HIS A 123 6.61 -12.07 -14.24
C HIS A 123 5.16 -11.65 -14.03
N CYS A 124 4.79 -11.50 -12.77
CA CYS A 124 3.44 -11.19 -12.32
C CYS A 124 3.50 -10.14 -11.21
N ALA A 125 2.36 -9.48 -10.97
CA ALA A 125 2.18 -8.52 -9.91
C ALA A 125 0.70 -8.47 -9.51
N GLY A 126 0.41 -8.01 -8.30
CA GLY A 126 -0.97 -7.93 -7.81
C GLY A 126 -1.05 -7.99 -6.29
N HIS A 127 -2.24 -8.37 -5.79
CA HIS A 127 -2.57 -8.39 -4.38
C HIS A 127 -2.39 -9.78 -3.79
N ILE A 128 -1.49 -9.93 -2.81
CA ILE A 128 -1.24 -11.22 -2.15
C ILE A 128 -2.29 -11.47 -1.08
N LEU A 129 -2.92 -12.66 -1.11
CA LEU A 129 -3.88 -13.08 -0.08
C LEU A 129 -3.15 -13.43 1.23
N PRO A 130 -3.38 -12.68 2.34
CA PRO A 130 -2.51 -12.72 3.52
C PRO A 130 -2.46 -14.05 4.28
N HIS A 131 -3.59 -14.75 4.38
CA HIS A 131 -3.71 -15.94 5.23
C HIS A 131 -3.48 -17.24 4.45
N GLU A 132 -3.78 -17.22 3.15
CA GLU A 132 -3.71 -18.35 2.24
C GLU A 132 -2.29 -18.55 1.71
N THR A 133 -1.52 -17.47 1.56
CA THR A 133 -0.15 -17.51 1.05
C THR A 133 0.86 -17.86 2.15
N ILE A 134 1.66 -18.90 1.91
CA ILE A 134 2.65 -19.44 2.86
C ILE A 134 4.07 -19.13 2.39
N VAL A 135 4.92 -18.70 3.32
CA VAL A 135 6.36 -18.53 3.08
C VAL A 135 7.03 -19.89 2.93
N SER A 136 7.71 -20.15 1.81
CA SER A 136 8.43 -21.40 1.56
C SER A 136 9.95 -21.25 1.64
N GLN A 137 10.47 -20.07 1.29
CA GLN A 137 11.86 -19.68 1.53
C GLN A 137 11.93 -18.34 2.25
N PRO A 138 12.96 -18.08 3.09
CA PRO A 138 13.04 -16.85 3.86
C PRO A 138 12.92 -15.58 3.00
N ILE A 139 12.05 -14.67 3.42
CA ILE A 139 11.84 -13.36 2.77
C ILE A 139 12.42 -12.29 3.67
N ARG A 140 13.24 -11.39 3.13
CA ARG A 140 13.74 -10.25 3.91
C ARG A 140 12.64 -9.21 4.05
N ALA A 141 12.48 -8.69 5.26
CA ALA A 141 11.52 -7.63 5.56
C ALA A 141 12.21 -6.47 6.28
N THR A 142 11.94 -5.25 5.83
CA THR A 142 12.22 -4.02 6.60
C THR A 142 10.90 -3.34 6.90
N ALA A 143 10.66 -3.03 8.16
CA ALA A 143 9.43 -2.41 8.65
C ALA A 143 9.70 -1.05 9.28
N TRP A 144 8.80 -0.10 9.04
CA TRP A 144 8.72 1.19 9.70
C TRP A 144 7.37 1.30 10.39
N GLY A 145 7.40 1.32 11.71
CA GLY A 145 6.19 1.26 12.53
C GLY A 145 6.12 2.36 13.56
N VAL A 146 4.91 2.63 14.02
CA VAL A 146 4.58 3.59 15.08
C VAL A 146 3.69 2.90 16.11
N GLU A 147 3.77 3.36 17.37
CA GLU A 147 2.93 2.85 18.46
C GLU A 147 1.73 3.76 18.74
N GLU A 148 1.82 5.03 18.37
CA GLU A 148 0.84 6.08 18.65
C GLU A 148 -0.40 5.99 17.76
N ILE A 149 -0.29 5.26 16.65
CA ILE A 149 -1.31 5.15 15.61
C ILE A 149 -1.63 3.67 15.41
N ARG A 150 -2.92 3.36 15.29
CA ARG A 150 -3.41 2.07 14.81
C ARG A 150 -3.78 2.19 13.34
N MET A 151 -3.50 1.15 12.56
CA MET A 151 -4.06 1.01 11.23
C MET A 151 -5.18 -0.03 11.33
N VAL A 152 -6.43 0.38 11.10
CA VAL A 152 -7.60 -0.50 11.30
C VAL A 152 -8.29 -0.69 9.96
N SER A 153 -8.66 -1.93 9.64
CA SER A 153 -9.43 -2.25 8.45
C SER A 153 -10.91 -2.36 8.77
N GLU A 154 -11.70 -1.40 8.29
CA GLU A 154 -13.13 -1.28 8.59
C GLU A 154 -13.95 -1.00 7.32
N PRO A 155 -15.28 -1.24 7.34
CA PRO A 155 -16.16 -0.89 6.23
C PRO A 155 -16.13 0.61 5.92
N ASP A 156 -15.93 0.95 4.65
CA ASP A 156 -15.89 2.31 4.14
C ASP A 156 -17.15 2.62 3.33
N ALA A 157 -17.89 3.64 3.77
CA ALA A 157 -19.18 3.97 3.18
C ALA A 157 -19.08 4.55 1.76
N GLU A 158 -17.96 5.20 1.39
CA GLU A 158 -17.77 5.79 0.05
C GLU A 158 -17.56 4.68 -0.99
N THR A 159 -16.67 3.74 -0.70
CA THR A 159 -16.23 2.71 -1.66
C THR A 159 -17.00 1.39 -1.54
N ALA A 160 -17.70 1.16 -0.43
CA ALA A 160 -18.30 -0.11 -0.03
C ALA A 160 -17.29 -1.25 0.26
N PHE A 161 -15.98 -0.98 0.24
CA PHE A 161 -14.95 -1.93 0.64
C PHE A 161 -14.69 -1.92 2.15
N THR A 162 -14.08 -2.99 2.66
CA THR A 162 -13.41 -3.00 3.97
C THR A 162 -11.93 -2.69 3.77
N ILE A 163 -11.48 -1.51 4.22
CA ILE A 163 -10.16 -0.97 3.88
C ILE A 163 -9.46 -0.38 5.10
N PHE A 164 -8.14 -0.32 5.03
CA PHE A 164 -7.34 0.25 6.10
C PHE A 164 -7.47 1.77 6.17
N HIS A 165 -7.59 2.30 7.37
CA HIS A 165 -7.41 3.72 7.67
C HIS A 165 -6.70 3.90 9.01
N PRO A 166 -5.91 4.99 9.16
CA PRO A 166 -5.21 5.24 10.41
C PRO A 166 -6.14 5.89 11.44
N VAL A 167 -5.99 5.49 12.70
CA VAL A 167 -6.68 6.11 13.85
C VAL A 167 -5.68 6.43 14.96
N PRO A 168 -5.83 7.57 15.65
CA PRO A 168 -5.01 7.89 16.80
C PRO A 168 -5.29 6.89 17.93
N PHE A 169 -4.24 6.43 18.62
CA PHE A 169 -4.37 5.45 19.69
C PHE A 169 -3.86 5.99 21.03
N LYS A 170 -2.66 6.59 21.05
CA LYS A 170 -2.08 7.18 22.25
C LYS A 170 -1.18 8.36 21.86
N GLU A 171 -0.98 9.26 22.81
CA GLU A 171 0.00 10.33 22.66
C GLU A 171 1.43 9.78 22.66
N PRO A 172 2.37 10.40 21.93
CA PRO A 172 3.79 10.07 22.02
C PRO A 172 4.31 10.21 23.45
N SER A 173 5.16 9.27 23.87
CA SER A 173 5.92 9.45 25.11
C SER A 173 6.88 10.63 24.97
N GLY A 174 6.95 11.51 25.97
CA GLY A 174 7.85 12.67 25.94
C GLY A 174 9.35 12.33 25.85
N ASN A 175 9.71 11.05 26.04
CA ASN A 175 11.07 10.53 25.91
C ASN A 175 11.28 9.65 24.66
N ALA A 176 10.29 9.58 23.75
CA ALA A 176 10.41 8.75 22.55
C ALA A 176 11.47 9.33 21.61
N ALA A 177 12.45 8.50 21.25
CA ALA A 177 13.52 8.83 20.32
C ALA A 177 13.31 8.08 19.01
N GLY A 178 13.19 8.81 17.90
CA GLY A 178 12.98 8.26 16.56
C GLY A 178 12.59 9.37 15.58
N PRO A 179 12.64 9.10 14.27
CA PRO A 179 12.16 10.05 13.28
C PRO A 179 10.65 10.23 13.43
N ARG A 180 10.13 11.41 13.05
CA ARG A 180 8.68 11.59 12.96
C ARG A 180 8.18 10.82 11.75
N THR A 181 7.12 10.04 11.93
CA THR A 181 6.57 9.19 10.89
C THR A 181 5.07 9.42 10.76
N ILE A 182 4.62 9.69 9.54
CA ILE A 182 3.21 9.84 9.20
C ILE A 182 2.69 8.50 8.70
N ILE A 183 1.55 8.07 9.25
CA ILE A 183 0.71 7.03 8.64
C ILE A 183 -0.51 7.73 8.05
N ALA A 184 -0.82 7.44 6.80
CA ALA A 184 -1.89 8.09 6.07
C ALA A 184 -2.68 7.17 5.16
N ARG A 185 -3.90 7.60 4.86
CA ARG A 185 -4.78 7.05 3.83
C ARG A 185 -5.25 8.20 2.93
N VAL A 186 -5.20 8.01 1.61
CA VAL A 186 -5.80 8.91 0.61
C VAL A 186 -7.05 8.24 0.03
N ARG A 187 -8.15 9.00 -0.06
CA ARG A 187 -9.46 8.53 -0.55
C ARG A 187 -9.56 8.61 -2.08
N PRO A 188 -10.58 7.99 -2.70
CA PRO A 188 -10.77 8.00 -4.16
C PRO A 188 -10.68 9.36 -4.83
N ASN A 189 -10.34 9.38 -6.12
CA ASN A 189 -10.35 10.56 -6.99
C ASN A 189 -9.38 11.70 -6.62
N GLU A 190 -8.61 11.58 -5.55
CA GLU A 190 -7.55 12.54 -5.24
C GLU A 190 -6.29 12.20 -6.02
N ASP A 191 -5.63 13.21 -6.59
CA ASP A 191 -4.29 13.06 -7.13
C ASP A 191 -3.30 12.70 -6.01
N ILE A 192 -2.61 11.56 -6.17
CA ILE A 192 -1.76 11.02 -5.12
C ILE A 192 -0.60 11.96 -4.77
N ILE A 193 0.01 12.62 -5.75
CA ILE A 193 1.13 13.55 -5.53
C ILE A 193 0.64 14.80 -4.79
N GLY A 194 -0.45 15.41 -5.25
CA GLY A 194 -1.04 16.56 -4.56
C GLY A 194 -1.43 16.25 -3.12
N ALA A 195 -2.03 15.07 -2.87
CA ALA A 195 -2.41 14.64 -1.53
C ALA A 195 -1.19 14.49 -0.61
N LEU A 196 -0.11 13.86 -1.08
CA LEU A 196 1.15 13.69 -0.35
C LEU A 196 1.77 15.02 0.09
N GLU A 197 1.81 16.00 -0.81
CA GLU A 197 2.31 17.35 -0.53
C GLU A 197 1.49 18.04 0.56
N VAL A 198 0.16 17.92 0.51
CA VAL A 198 -0.75 18.50 1.51
C VAL A 198 -0.60 17.80 2.86
N ILE A 199 -0.48 16.47 2.86
CA ILE A 199 -0.25 15.67 4.07
C ILE A 199 1.07 16.08 4.75
N CYS A 200 2.17 16.16 4.01
CA CYS A 200 3.46 16.59 4.57
C CYS A 200 3.37 18.01 5.15
N ARG A 201 2.73 18.93 4.43
CA ARG A 201 2.50 20.31 4.89
C ARG A 201 1.66 20.38 6.17
N LYS A 202 0.59 19.57 6.28
CA LYS A 202 -0.27 19.46 7.47
C LYS A 202 0.54 19.08 8.71
N HIS A 203 1.55 18.23 8.56
CA HIS A 203 2.43 17.77 9.64
C HIS A 203 3.73 18.56 9.77
N GLY A 204 3.92 19.61 8.96
CA GLY A 204 5.11 20.46 8.99
C GLY A 204 6.39 19.81 8.45
N PHE A 205 6.29 18.72 7.68
CA PHE A 205 7.46 18.07 7.07
C PHE A 205 7.95 18.90 5.89
N ALA A 206 9.22 19.35 5.94
CA ALA A 206 9.86 20.03 4.82
C ALA A 206 10.25 19.05 3.69
N GLY A 207 10.49 17.79 4.06
CA GLY A 207 10.77 16.69 3.15
C GLY A 207 10.45 15.35 3.81
N ALA A 208 10.12 14.35 3.01
CA ALA A 208 9.77 13.03 3.52
C ALA A 208 10.21 11.88 2.60
N HIS A 209 10.72 10.82 3.21
CA HIS A 209 11.04 9.56 2.54
C HIS A 209 9.84 8.61 2.58
N PHE A 210 9.58 7.93 1.45
CA PHE A 210 8.64 6.81 1.44
C PHE A 210 9.22 5.61 2.18
N ARG A 211 8.46 5.08 3.13
CA ARG A 211 8.76 3.82 3.84
C ARG A 211 7.87 2.66 3.40
N GLY A 212 6.85 2.97 2.63
CA GLY A 212 5.99 2.03 1.94
C GLY A 212 4.73 2.74 1.48
N GLY A 213 4.05 2.12 0.53
CA GLY A 213 2.74 2.56 0.09
C GLY A 213 2.09 1.52 -0.80
N VAL A 214 0.81 1.28 -0.55
CA VAL A 214 -0.01 0.26 -1.20
C VAL A 214 -1.35 0.92 -1.54
N GLY A 215 -1.86 0.72 -2.74
CA GLY A 215 -3.14 1.30 -3.11
C GLY A 215 -3.54 0.97 -4.53
N SER A 216 -4.53 1.71 -5.01
CA SER A 216 -5.05 1.59 -6.37
C SER A 216 -5.19 2.96 -7.04
N LEU A 217 -4.92 3.03 -8.34
CA LEU A 217 -5.06 4.24 -9.15
C LEU A 217 -6.02 4.01 -10.34
N ILE A 218 -6.63 5.08 -10.84
CA ILE A 218 -7.48 5.03 -12.05
C ILE A 218 -6.57 5.06 -13.28
N GLY A 219 -5.79 4.01 -13.52
CA GLY A 219 -4.70 4.00 -14.51
C GLY A 219 -3.52 4.87 -14.07
N ALA A 220 -2.57 5.15 -14.98
CA ALA A 220 -1.38 5.95 -14.66
C ALA A 220 -0.91 6.85 -15.80
N ARG A 221 -0.22 7.94 -15.44
CA ARG A 221 0.56 8.81 -16.31
C ARG A 221 1.96 8.95 -15.77
N TYR A 222 2.93 8.54 -16.57
CA TYR A 222 4.34 8.56 -16.22
C TYR A 222 5.07 9.73 -16.90
N LEU A 223 6.14 10.21 -16.27
CA LEU A 223 6.96 11.31 -16.78
C LEU A 223 7.66 10.97 -18.11
N ASP A 224 7.92 9.68 -18.38
CA ASP A 224 8.50 9.21 -19.64
C ASP A 224 7.48 9.21 -20.81
N GLY A 225 6.23 9.56 -20.54
CA GLY A 225 5.14 9.58 -21.50
C GLY A 225 4.35 8.27 -21.58
N THR A 226 4.77 7.21 -20.90
CA THR A 226 4.03 5.95 -20.77
C THR A 226 2.67 6.21 -20.10
N ARG A 227 1.64 5.49 -20.54
CA ARG A 227 0.26 5.64 -20.04
C ARG A 227 -0.38 4.28 -19.83
N VAL A 228 -1.16 4.18 -18.75
CA VAL A 228 -2.07 3.08 -18.50
C VAL A 228 -3.47 3.64 -18.49
N ASP A 229 -4.28 3.22 -19.46
CA ASP A 229 -5.69 3.58 -19.58
C ASP A 229 -6.56 2.43 -19.05
N ASP A 230 -6.78 2.46 -17.75
CA ASP A 230 -7.62 1.53 -17.00
C ASP A 230 -8.39 2.29 -15.91
N ILE A 231 -9.46 1.70 -15.39
CA ILE A 231 -10.23 2.25 -14.26
C ILE A 231 -9.83 1.62 -12.93
N ALA A 232 -9.19 0.45 -12.96
CA ALA A 232 -8.75 -0.27 -11.77
C ALA A 232 -7.32 -0.78 -11.96
N THR A 233 -6.44 -0.48 -11.00
CA THR A 233 -5.05 -0.95 -10.99
C THR A 233 -4.65 -1.23 -9.55
N GLU A 234 -3.75 -2.19 -9.33
CA GLU A 234 -3.09 -2.36 -8.03
C GLU A 234 -1.67 -1.83 -8.11
N VAL A 235 -1.25 -1.07 -7.11
CA VAL A 235 0.03 -0.35 -7.13
C VAL A 235 0.76 -0.44 -5.81
N PHE A 236 2.08 -0.30 -5.86
CA PHE A 236 2.87 0.01 -4.69
C PHE A 236 4.02 0.96 -5.03
N ILE A 237 4.42 1.76 -4.03
CA ILE A 237 5.51 2.73 -4.16
C ILE A 237 6.86 2.00 -4.16
N THR A 238 7.68 2.25 -5.17
CA THR A 238 9.02 1.65 -5.30
C THR A 238 10.13 2.64 -4.93
N GLY A 239 9.85 3.94 -4.97
CA GLY A 239 10.81 5.00 -4.65
C GLY A 239 10.19 6.40 -4.73
N GLY A 240 11.01 7.42 -4.46
CA GLY A 240 10.61 8.82 -4.55
C GLY A 240 10.92 9.63 -3.29
N PHE A 241 10.49 10.88 -3.29
CA PHE A 241 10.63 11.82 -2.19
C PHE A 241 9.50 12.85 -2.23
N VAL A 242 8.96 13.21 -1.06
CA VAL A 242 8.00 14.33 -0.97
C VAL A 242 8.74 15.55 -0.47
N SER A 243 8.55 16.70 -1.12
CA SER A 243 9.24 17.95 -0.81
C SER A 243 8.24 19.09 -0.60
N ALA A 244 8.55 20.02 0.31
CA ALA A 244 7.80 21.27 0.44
C ALA A 244 7.88 22.14 -0.83
N ASP A 245 8.98 22.01 -1.58
CA ASP A 245 9.10 22.48 -2.97
C ASP A 245 8.52 21.39 -3.88
N ALA A 246 7.27 21.59 -4.32
CA ALA A 246 6.50 20.65 -5.13
C ALA A 246 7.20 20.25 -6.44
N SER A 247 8.09 21.08 -6.97
CA SER A 247 8.86 20.75 -8.18
C SER A 247 9.90 19.63 -7.98
N LYS A 248 10.18 19.29 -6.72
CA LYS A 248 11.12 18.24 -6.31
C LYS A 248 10.42 17.01 -5.74
N THR A 249 9.09 17.01 -5.69
CA THR A 249 8.33 15.82 -5.30
C THR A 249 8.35 14.82 -6.45
N SER A 250 8.79 13.60 -6.16
CA SER A 250 8.81 12.48 -7.09
C SER A 250 8.16 11.26 -6.45
N VAL A 251 7.38 10.51 -7.23
CA VAL A 251 6.72 9.29 -6.77
C VAL A 251 6.90 8.22 -7.83
N GLU A 252 7.70 7.19 -7.52
CA GLU A 252 7.90 6.04 -8.37
C GLU A 252 7.04 4.88 -7.87
N ILE A 253 6.33 4.24 -8.80
CA ILE A 253 5.47 3.09 -8.50
C ILE A 253 5.77 1.93 -9.44
N THR A 254 5.41 0.73 -8.99
CA THR A 254 5.06 -0.38 -9.87
C THR A 254 3.55 -0.60 -9.77
N MET A 255 2.91 -0.94 -10.88
CA MET A 255 1.49 -1.29 -10.92
C MET A 255 1.20 -2.46 -11.85
N VAL A 256 0.01 -3.03 -11.68
CA VAL A 256 -0.60 -3.96 -12.61
C VAL A 256 -2.02 -3.51 -12.98
N ASP A 257 -2.37 -3.63 -14.26
CA ASP A 257 -3.70 -3.31 -14.80
C ASP A 257 -4.64 -4.53 -14.82
N THR A 258 -5.91 -4.32 -15.20
CA THR A 258 -6.93 -5.40 -15.25
C THR A 258 -6.63 -6.49 -16.26
N LYS A 259 -5.69 -6.26 -17.18
CA LYS A 259 -5.25 -7.23 -18.21
C LYS A 259 -3.97 -7.93 -17.80
N GLY A 260 -3.42 -7.65 -16.62
CA GLY A 260 -2.15 -8.18 -16.14
C GLY A 260 -0.92 -7.47 -16.70
N GLY A 261 -1.09 -6.31 -17.36
CA GLY A 261 0.00 -5.49 -17.82
C GLY A 261 0.72 -4.82 -16.65
N ILE A 262 2.04 -5.01 -16.55
CA ILE A 262 2.86 -4.46 -15.47
C ILE A 262 3.64 -3.26 -16.00
N THR A 263 3.53 -2.12 -15.31
CA THR A 263 4.30 -0.92 -15.62
C THR A 263 5.00 -0.39 -14.38
N ARG A 264 6.12 0.30 -14.60
CA ARG A 264 6.91 0.95 -13.55
C ARG A 264 7.39 2.30 -14.04
N GLY A 265 7.38 3.29 -13.17
CA GLY A 265 7.93 4.61 -13.49
C GLY A 265 7.53 5.69 -12.50
N GLU A 266 8.04 6.89 -12.76
CA GLU A 266 7.73 8.09 -11.99
C GLU A 266 6.46 8.76 -12.49
N LEU A 267 5.56 9.10 -11.56
CA LEU A 267 4.24 9.65 -11.86
C LEU A 267 4.28 11.14 -12.20
N VAL A 268 3.39 11.54 -13.11
CA VAL A 268 3.07 12.95 -13.39
C VAL A 268 2.17 13.52 -12.28
N ARG A 269 2.52 14.69 -11.75
CA ARG A 269 1.69 15.41 -10.77
C ARG A 269 0.36 15.88 -11.39
N GLY A 270 -0.75 15.67 -10.69
CA GLY A 270 -2.07 16.19 -11.05
C GLY A 270 -2.87 15.32 -12.03
N ASP A 271 -2.37 14.15 -12.41
CA ASP A 271 -3.05 13.22 -13.32
C ASP A 271 -2.82 11.76 -12.89
N ASN A 272 -2.79 11.49 -11.58
CA ASN A 272 -2.74 10.14 -11.03
C ASN A 272 -3.71 9.99 -9.84
N PRO A 273 -5.02 9.98 -10.13
CA PRO A 273 -6.05 9.91 -9.10
C PRO A 273 -6.18 8.50 -8.50
N VAL A 274 -6.39 8.45 -7.19
CA VAL A 274 -6.65 7.21 -6.45
C VAL A 274 -7.95 6.55 -6.91
N CYS A 275 -7.95 5.23 -7.07
CA CYS A 275 -9.14 4.47 -7.43
C CYS A 275 -10.00 4.16 -6.18
N ILE A 276 -9.54 3.30 -5.28
CA ILE A 276 -10.28 2.91 -4.05
C ILE A 276 -9.64 3.53 -2.81
N THR A 277 -8.33 3.34 -2.63
CA THR A 277 -7.61 3.86 -1.47
C THR A 277 -6.11 3.86 -1.75
N PHE A 278 -5.36 4.65 -0.99
CA PHE A 278 -3.91 4.61 -0.99
C PHE A 278 -3.37 4.76 0.43
N GLU A 279 -2.74 3.72 0.94
CA GLU A 279 -2.15 3.62 2.27
C GLU A 279 -0.67 3.99 2.18
N LEU A 280 -0.19 4.79 3.14
CA LEU A 280 1.11 5.46 3.05
C LEU A 280 1.83 5.49 4.40
N CYS A 281 3.15 5.32 4.36
CA CYS A 281 4.04 5.60 5.48
C CYS A 281 5.18 6.52 5.02
N LEU A 282 5.28 7.69 5.64
CA LEU A 282 6.26 8.73 5.32
C LEU A 282 7.11 9.03 6.54
N GLU A 283 8.43 9.08 6.38
CA GLU A 283 9.37 9.45 7.44
C GLU A 283 9.96 10.83 7.15
N GLU A 284 10.02 11.70 8.15
CA GLU A 284 10.63 13.03 8.02
C GLU A 284 12.12 12.92 7.65
N ALA A 285 12.56 13.77 6.71
CA ALA A 285 13.93 13.81 6.20
C ALA A 285 14.89 14.65 7.07
#